data_AF-A0A267FCB9-F1
#
_entry.id   AF-A0A267FCB9-F1
#
_cell.length_a   1.000
_cell.length_b   1.000
_cell.length_c   1.000
_cell.angle_alpha   90.00
_cell.angle_beta   90.00
_cell.angle_gamma   90.00
#
_symmetry.space_group_name_H-M   'P 1'
#
loop_
_entity.id
_entity.type
_entity.pdbx_description
1 polymer ?
#
loop_
_entity_poly.entity_id
_entity_poly.type
_entity_poly.pdbx_seq_one_letter_code
_entity_poly.pdbx_strand_id
1 'polypeptide(L)'
;MHSCGMYDYSGQFAFKCGLPAKSGVSGVILLVIPNLMGIALWSPPLDKQGNSCRGIQFCKELVAKFNFHNYDSLIYTQDKLDPRRAHVETQSSEVVSILFSASNNDITALRRVFLQGVNMNQADYDGRTALHVAAAEGHLEVVTFLVDTCEVGINPKDRWGFTPLAEAERFHHLPVAQFLKSVGGQISASPADLPQTDLRTKKMSIKESAHEDVPASVSFSASTSSASTSAPTAALDAPTTSAETSKKA
;
A
#
# COMPACT_ATOMS: atom_id res chain seq x y z
N MET A 1 13.27 -21.94 32.14
CA MET A 1 13.04 -22.98 31.11
C MET A 1 13.95 -22.87 29.88
N HIS A 2 14.48 -21.68 29.55
CA HIS A 2 15.27 -21.53 28.32
C HIS A 2 16.63 -22.26 28.34
N SER A 3 17.47 -22.06 29.36
CA SER A 3 18.81 -22.65 29.43
C SER A 3 18.86 -24.09 29.99
N CYS A 4 17.95 -24.45 30.91
CA CYS A 4 17.97 -25.73 31.64
C CYS A 4 16.74 -26.62 31.35
N GLY A 5 16.09 -26.41 30.20
CA GLY A 5 14.80 -27.01 29.90
C GLY A 5 14.82 -28.49 29.49
N MET A 6 15.62 -28.83 28.48
CA MET A 6 15.54 -30.10 27.76
C MET A 6 16.73 -31.04 28.03
N TYR A 7 16.96 -31.37 29.31
CA TYR A 7 18.12 -32.19 29.74
C TYR A 7 19.43 -31.61 29.16
N ASP A 8 20.39 -32.45 28.81
CA ASP A 8 21.67 -32.03 28.22
C ASP A 8 21.51 -31.39 26.82
N TYR A 9 20.36 -31.59 26.16
CA TYR A 9 20.04 -30.95 24.88
C TYR A 9 19.61 -29.48 25.02
N SER A 10 19.44 -28.97 26.26
CA SER A 10 18.88 -27.64 26.51
C SER A 10 19.66 -26.52 25.82
N GLY A 11 20.99 -26.58 25.81
CA GLY A 11 21.83 -25.57 25.14
C GLY A 11 21.67 -25.57 23.62
N GLN A 12 21.65 -26.76 22.99
CA GLN A 12 21.45 -26.88 21.54
C GLN A 12 20.03 -26.47 21.14
N PHE A 13 19.04 -26.78 21.97
CA PHE A 13 17.66 -26.37 21.76
C PHE A 13 17.49 -24.85 21.88
N ALA A 14 18.07 -24.24 22.91
CA ALA A 14 18.03 -22.80 23.10
C ALA A 14 18.69 -22.06 21.93
N PHE A 15 19.78 -22.58 21.37
CA PHE A 15 20.46 -21.96 20.23
C PHE A 15 19.71 -22.17 18.90
N LYS A 16 19.14 -23.35 18.66
CA LYS A 16 18.48 -23.68 17.38
C LYS A 16 17.02 -23.22 17.33
N CYS A 17 16.27 -23.45 18.40
CA CYS A 17 14.84 -23.16 18.47
C CYS A 17 14.55 -21.87 19.22
N GLY A 18 15.39 -21.44 20.17
CA GLY A 18 15.20 -20.16 20.85
C GLY A 18 14.04 -20.12 21.84
N LEU A 19 13.26 -21.20 21.98
CA LEU A 19 12.04 -21.22 22.77
C LEU A 19 12.28 -21.79 24.17
N PRO A 20 11.64 -21.25 25.22
CA PRO A 20 11.61 -21.90 26.52
C PRO A 20 10.75 -23.17 26.46
N ALA A 21 11.36 -24.31 26.78
CA ALA A 21 10.68 -25.60 26.80
C ALA A 21 11.12 -26.48 27.99
N LYS A 22 10.31 -27.50 28.32
CA LYS A 22 10.66 -28.56 29.26
C LYS A 22 10.22 -29.90 28.71
N SER A 23 11.13 -30.86 28.64
CA SER A 23 10.80 -32.25 28.31
C SER A 23 10.60 -33.08 29.58
N GLY A 24 9.70 -34.06 29.51
CA GLY A 24 9.51 -35.12 30.49
C GLY A 24 9.63 -36.51 29.85
N VAL A 25 10.00 -37.50 30.66
CA VAL A 25 10.20 -38.91 30.25
C VAL A 25 8.93 -39.61 29.77
N SER A 26 7.75 -39.03 30.02
CA SER A 26 6.47 -39.50 29.47
C SER A 26 6.29 -39.20 27.98
N GLY A 27 7.27 -38.54 27.36
CA GLY A 27 7.21 -38.08 25.97
C GLY A 27 6.49 -36.74 25.79
N VAL A 28 6.17 -36.04 26.89
CA VAL A 28 5.58 -34.70 26.86
C VAL A 28 6.68 -33.65 26.77
N ILE A 29 6.52 -32.69 25.85
CA ILE A 29 7.29 -31.44 25.80
C ILE A 29 6.32 -30.28 26.01
N LEU A 30 6.57 -29.50 27.06
CA LEU A 30 5.92 -28.22 27.29
C LEU A 30 6.75 -27.14 26.61
N LEU A 31 6.15 -26.42 25.67
CA LEU A 31 6.76 -25.35 24.89
C LEU A 31 6.01 -24.04 25.19
N VAL A 32 6.74 -22.96 25.44
CA VAL A 32 6.14 -21.65 25.71
C VAL A 32 6.65 -20.65 24.67
N ILE A 33 5.73 -19.95 24.02
CA ILE A 33 6.02 -18.76 23.21
C ILE A 33 5.54 -17.56 24.03
N PRO A 34 6.44 -16.80 24.66
CA PRO A 34 6.06 -15.74 25.58
C PRO A 34 5.17 -14.70 24.88
N ASN A 35 4.15 -14.23 25.60
CA ASN A 35 3.16 -13.25 25.12
C ASN A 35 2.33 -13.70 23.90
N LEU A 36 2.40 -14.96 23.49
CA LEU A 36 1.65 -15.49 22.35
C LEU A 36 0.84 -16.73 22.71
N MET A 37 1.49 -17.85 23.02
CA MET A 37 0.81 -19.12 23.27
C MET A 37 1.68 -20.12 24.05
N GLY A 38 1.04 -21.10 24.68
CA GLY A 38 1.68 -22.29 25.23
C GLY A 38 1.24 -23.54 24.47
N ILE A 39 2.17 -24.42 24.12
CA ILE A 39 1.91 -25.64 23.37
C ILE A 39 2.41 -26.84 24.19
N ALA A 40 1.58 -27.87 24.31
CA ALA A 40 1.98 -29.16 24.86
C ALA A 40 2.03 -30.19 23.73
N LEU A 41 3.21 -30.78 23.51
CA LEU A 41 3.42 -31.82 22.51
C LEU A 41 3.56 -33.15 23.24
N TRP A 42 2.84 -34.17 22.81
CA TRP A 42 2.99 -35.51 23.36
C TRP A 42 3.35 -36.49 22.26
N SER A 43 4.49 -37.15 22.43
CA SER A 43 4.94 -38.23 21.56
C SER A 43 5.79 -39.20 22.40
N PRO A 44 5.27 -40.39 22.73
CA PRO A 44 5.95 -41.37 23.59
C PRO A 44 7.37 -41.79 23.16
N PRO A 45 7.71 -41.92 21.85
CA PRO A 45 9.07 -42.27 21.45
C PRO A 45 10.11 -41.22 21.87
N LEU A 46 11.10 -41.67 22.63
CA LEU A 46 12.20 -40.85 23.14
C LEU A 46 13.50 -41.08 22.36
N ASP A 47 14.29 -40.02 22.27
CA ASP A 47 15.67 -40.05 21.77
C ASP A 47 16.64 -40.54 22.88
N LYS A 48 17.89 -40.79 22.52
CA LYS A 48 18.97 -41.18 23.45
C LYS A 48 19.15 -40.21 24.61
N GLN A 49 18.78 -38.94 24.42
CA GLN A 49 18.87 -37.87 25.43
C GLN A 49 17.60 -37.73 26.29
N GLY A 50 16.62 -38.64 26.16
CA GLY A 50 15.38 -38.63 26.98
C GLY A 50 14.33 -37.60 26.55
N ASN A 51 14.54 -36.92 25.42
CA ASN A 51 13.58 -35.98 24.84
C ASN A 51 12.69 -36.68 23.81
N SER A 52 11.47 -36.17 23.59
CA SER A 52 10.58 -36.70 22.55
C SER A 52 11.10 -36.44 21.14
N CYS A 53 11.23 -37.49 20.31
CA CYS A 53 11.79 -37.40 18.95
C CYS A 53 10.95 -36.46 18.07
N ARG A 54 9.64 -36.73 17.98
CA ARG A 54 8.72 -35.96 17.14
C ARG A 54 8.49 -34.55 17.68
N GLY A 55 8.49 -34.39 19.01
CA GLY A 55 8.34 -33.09 19.64
C GLY A 55 9.50 -32.14 19.29
N ILE A 56 10.74 -32.62 19.33
CA ILE A 56 11.90 -31.83 18.90
C ILE A 56 11.80 -31.49 17.41
N GLN A 57 11.44 -32.45 16.56
CA GLN A 57 11.31 -32.22 15.13
C GLN A 57 10.28 -31.13 14.84
N PHE A 58 9.10 -31.20 15.47
CA PHE A 58 8.07 -30.19 15.36
C PHE A 58 8.59 -28.80 15.78
N CYS A 59 9.29 -28.68 16.91
CA CYS A 59 9.84 -27.41 17.36
C CYS A 59 10.83 -26.80 16.36
N LYS A 60 11.63 -27.62 15.67
CA LYS A 60 12.56 -27.16 14.63
C LYS A 60 11.80 -26.66 13.40
N GLU A 61 10.83 -27.43 12.92
CA GLU A 61 10.01 -27.05 11.76
C GLU A 61 9.16 -25.80 12.06
N LEU A 62 8.67 -25.65 13.29
CA LEU A 62 7.92 -24.48 13.74
C LEU A 62 8.74 -23.20 13.61
N VAL A 63 9.98 -23.20 14.11
CA VAL A 63 10.86 -22.02 14.11
C VAL A 63 11.49 -21.75 12.73
N ALA A 64 11.56 -22.78 11.88
CA ALA A 64 11.94 -22.62 10.48
C ALA A 64 10.84 -21.90 9.68
N LYS A 65 9.57 -22.18 9.97
CA LYS A 65 8.41 -21.59 9.26
C LYS A 65 7.96 -20.25 9.85
N PHE A 66 8.04 -20.09 11.17
CA PHE A 66 7.54 -18.91 11.88
C PHE A 66 8.65 -18.15 12.61
N ASN A 67 8.48 -16.84 12.77
CA ASN A 67 9.42 -15.95 13.46
C ASN A 67 9.30 -16.01 15.00
N PHE A 68 9.24 -17.22 15.57
CA PHE A 68 9.07 -17.42 17.01
C PHE A 68 10.38 -17.56 17.78
N HIS A 69 11.52 -17.56 17.11
CA HIS A 69 12.80 -17.61 17.81
C HIS A 69 12.92 -16.36 18.71
N ASN A 70 13.31 -16.52 19.98
CA ASN A 70 13.35 -15.39 20.93
C ASN A 70 14.32 -14.28 20.50
N TYR A 71 15.31 -14.64 19.69
CA TYR A 71 16.28 -13.74 19.08
C TYR A 71 16.06 -13.53 17.57
N ASP A 72 14.87 -13.80 17.05
CA ASP A 72 14.53 -13.47 15.66
C ASP A 72 14.22 -11.98 15.51
N SER A 73 14.34 -11.48 14.27
CA SER A 73 13.92 -10.11 13.98
C SER A 73 12.41 -10.06 13.72
N LEU A 74 11.73 -9.03 14.22
CA LEU A 74 10.29 -8.86 13.98
C LEU A 74 9.99 -8.05 12.72
N ILE A 75 10.98 -7.29 12.24
CA ILE A 75 10.81 -6.30 11.18
C ILE A 75 11.36 -6.82 9.84
N TYR A 76 12.50 -7.51 9.86
CA TYR A 76 13.24 -7.87 8.64
C TYR A 76 13.41 -9.39 8.55
N THR A 77 12.32 -10.09 8.28
CA THR A 77 12.38 -11.53 8.03
C THR A 77 11.99 -11.81 6.59
N GLN A 78 12.90 -12.42 5.83
CA GLN A 78 12.73 -12.62 4.40
C GLN A 78 11.69 -13.71 4.10
N ASP A 79 11.67 -14.80 4.88
CA ASP A 79 10.92 -16.02 4.49
C ASP A 79 9.99 -16.59 5.57
N LYS A 80 9.96 -16.00 6.78
CA LYS A 80 9.17 -16.54 7.89
C LYS A 80 7.86 -15.80 8.08
N LEU A 81 6.86 -16.54 8.54
CA LEU A 81 5.53 -16.02 8.80
C LEU A 81 5.44 -15.48 10.22
N ASP A 82 4.83 -14.31 10.39
CA ASP A 82 4.40 -13.78 11.69
C ASP A 82 2.87 -13.81 11.78
N PRO A 83 2.28 -14.68 12.62
CA PRO A 83 0.83 -14.74 12.78
C PRO A 83 0.26 -13.58 13.60
N ARG A 84 1.11 -12.75 14.24
CA ARG A 84 0.63 -11.53 14.93
C ARG A 84 0.22 -10.44 13.96
N ARG A 85 0.77 -10.45 12.74
CA ARG A 85 0.36 -9.53 11.67
C ARG A 85 -0.73 -10.19 10.83
N ALA A 86 -1.82 -9.48 10.58
CA ALA A 86 -2.80 -9.93 9.61
C ALA A 86 -2.14 -9.96 8.23
N HIS A 87 -2.19 -11.12 7.55
CA HIS A 87 -1.50 -11.32 6.27
C HIS A 87 -1.89 -10.29 5.20
N VAL A 88 -3.18 -9.92 5.15
CA VAL A 88 -3.73 -8.92 4.20
C VAL A 88 -3.20 -7.50 4.45
N GLU A 89 -2.89 -7.17 5.71
CA GLU A 89 -2.44 -5.83 6.09
C GLU A 89 -0.96 -5.61 5.73
N THR A 90 -0.15 -6.67 5.70
CA THR A 90 1.29 -6.53 5.46
C THR A 90 1.59 -6.19 4.00
N GLN A 91 0.99 -6.92 3.06
CA GLN A 91 1.20 -6.68 1.62
C GLN A 91 0.61 -5.33 1.19
N SER A 92 -0.61 -4.99 1.65
CA SER A 92 -1.22 -3.71 1.31
C SER A 92 -0.46 -2.53 1.92
N SER A 93 0.05 -2.66 3.15
CA SER A 93 0.86 -1.62 3.80
C SER A 93 2.19 -1.38 3.09
N GLU A 94 2.88 -2.44 2.65
CA GLU A 94 4.12 -2.34 1.85
C GLU A 94 3.88 -1.60 0.52
N VAL A 95 2.84 -2.01 -0.22
CA VAL A 95 2.44 -1.36 -1.47
C VAL A 95 2.13 0.12 -1.24
N VAL A 96 1.27 0.43 -0.27
CA VAL A 96 0.89 1.82 0.04
C VAL A 96 2.09 2.65 0.44
N SER A 97 3.01 2.10 1.24
CA SER A 97 4.25 2.77 1.62
C SER A 97 5.13 3.11 0.41
N ILE A 98 5.25 2.19 -0.56
CA ILE A 98 6.01 2.41 -1.79
C ILE A 98 5.37 3.52 -2.63
N LEU A 99 4.06 3.46 -2.85
CA LEU A 99 3.33 4.41 -3.69
C LEU A 99 3.37 5.82 -3.09
N PHE A 100 3.19 5.95 -1.77
CA PHE A 100 3.28 7.24 -1.08
C PHE A 100 4.69 7.83 -1.09
N SER A 101 5.72 6.98 -1.02
CA SER A 101 7.11 7.43 -1.16
C SER A 101 7.37 7.93 -2.59
N ALA A 102 6.82 7.24 -3.60
CA ALA A 102 6.92 7.64 -5.00
C ALA A 102 6.18 8.94 -5.30
N SER A 103 5.02 9.21 -4.68
CA SER A 103 4.28 10.46 -4.89
C SER A 103 4.99 11.68 -4.29
N ASN A 104 5.66 11.51 -3.14
CA ASN A 104 6.34 12.61 -2.43
C ASN A 104 7.78 12.86 -2.90
N ASN A 105 8.26 12.15 -3.92
CA ASN A 105 9.66 12.17 -4.35
C ASN A 105 10.66 11.73 -3.26
N ASP A 106 10.26 10.82 -2.35
CA ASP A 106 11.18 10.31 -1.32
C ASP A 106 11.98 9.11 -1.82
N ILE A 107 13.09 9.42 -2.49
CA ILE A 107 14.03 8.43 -3.02
C ILE A 107 14.73 7.67 -1.88
N THR A 108 14.92 8.30 -0.72
CA THR A 108 15.61 7.65 0.40
C THR A 108 14.77 6.54 1.00
N ALA A 109 13.47 6.77 1.14
CA ALA A 109 12.51 5.74 1.55
C ALA A 109 12.45 4.61 0.51
N LEU A 110 12.38 4.93 -0.79
CA LEU A 110 12.38 3.92 -1.86
C LEU A 110 13.64 3.05 -1.87
N ARG A 111 14.83 3.67 -1.72
CA ARG A 111 16.10 2.93 -1.61
C ARG A 111 16.11 1.99 -0.41
N ARG A 112 15.59 2.44 0.74
CA ARG A 112 15.50 1.61 1.94
C ARG A 112 14.58 0.41 1.72
N VAL A 113 13.43 0.60 1.07
CA VAL A 113 12.48 -0.49 0.76
C VAL A 113 13.09 -1.46 -0.26
N PHE A 114 13.78 -0.96 -1.27
CA PHE A 114 14.51 -1.80 -2.24
C PHE A 114 15.59 -2.64 -1.56
N LEU A 115 16.38 -2.06 -0.64
CA LEU A 115 17.39 -2.78 0.14
C LEU A 115 16.80 -3.84 1.08
N GLN A 116 15.52 -3.72 1.46
CA GLN A 116 14.83 -4.73 2.26
C GLN A 116 14.41 -5.96 1.43
N GLY A 117 14.54 -5.91 0.09
CA GLY A 117 14.14 -6.99 -0.81
C GLY A 117 12.65 -6.99 -1.15
N VAL A 118 11.95 -5.87 -0.95
CA VAL A 118 10.52 -5.76 -1.29
C VAL A 118 10.36 -5.66 -2.80
N ASN A 119 9.33 -6.35 -3.33
CA ASN A 119 9.04 -6.35 -4.76
C ASN A 119 8.45 -4.99 -5.20
N MET A 120 9.24 -4.21 -5.94
CA MET A 120 8.84 -2.87 -6.41
C MET A 120 7.77 -2.87 -7.53
N ASN A 121 7.49 -4.05 -8.12
CA ASN A 121 6.48 -4.22 -9.16
C ASN A 121 5.07 -4.52 -8.61
N GLN A 122 4.87 -4.45 -7.29
CA GLN A 122 3.55 -4.61 -6.73
C GLN A 122 2.63 -3.44 -7.11
N ALA A 123 1.34 -3.75 -7.24
CA ALA A 123 0.32 -2.80 -7.66
C ALA A 123 -0.76 -2.65 -6.59
N ASP A 124 -1.38 -1.47 -6.55
CA ASP A 124 -2.51 -1.18 -5.66
C ASP A 124 -3.81 -1.86 -6.11
N TYR A 125 -4.91 -1.62 -5.37
CA TYR A 125 -6.26 -2.06 -5.74
C TYR A 125 -6.68 -1.60 -7.15
N ASP A 126 -6.18 -0.46 -7.63
CA ASP A 126 -6.42 0.02 -8.98
C ASP A 126 -5.59 -0.71 -10.04
N GLY A 127 -4.48 -1.36 -9.68
CA GLY A 127 -3.49 -1.85 -10.65
C GLY A 127 -2.36 -0.85 -10.92
N ARG A 128 -2.32 0.26 -10.17
CA ARG A 128 -1.24 1.24 -10.24
C ARG A 128 0.00 0.75 -9.52
N THR A 129 1.12 0.78 -10.23
CA THR A 129 2.46 0.54 -9.69
C THR A 129 3.13 1.85 -9.28
N ALA A 130 4.26 1.77 -8.59
CA ALA A 130 5.08 2.95 -8.23
C ALA A 130 5.46 3.81 -9.43
N LEU A 131 5.67 3.16 -10.59
CA LEU A 131 6.01 3.85 -11.84
C LEU A 131 4.86 4.71 -12.37
N HIS A 132 3.60 4.26 -12.23
CA HIS A 132 2.43 5.06 -12.60
C HIS A 132 2.33 6.31 -11.75
N VAL A 133 2.48 6.18 -10.44
CA VAL A 133 2.39 7.30 -9.49
C VAL A 133 3.52 8.30 -9.70
N ALA A 134 4.76 7.82 -9.85
CA ALA A 134 5.91 8.69 -10.13
C ALA A 134 5.78 9.42 -11.48
N ALA A 135 5.21 8.76 -12.49
CA ALA A 135 4.96 9.35 -13.80
C ALA A 135 3.84 10.39 -13.78
N ALA A 136 2.79 10.15 -12.98
CA ALA A 136 1.68 11.08 -12.79
C ALA A 136 2.10 12.37 -12.08
N GLU A 137 3.02 12.28 -11.10
CA GLU A 137 3.54 13.44 -10.36
C GLU A 137 4.73 14.12 -11.05
N GLY A 138 5.38 13.44 -12.00
CA GLY A 138 6.48 14.00 -12.79
C GLY A 138 7.88 13.89 -12.16
N HIS A 139 8.07 12.99 -11.19
CA HIS A 139 9.33 12.83 -10.46
C HIS A 139 10.37 12.01 -11.23
N LEU A 140 11.19 12.67 -12.05
CA LEU A 140 12.20 12.01 -12.91
C LEU A 140 13.23 11.18 -12.13
N GLU A 141 13.68 11.67 -10.97
CA GLU A 141 14.67 10.97 -10.14
C GLU A 141 14.13 9.63 -9.59
N VAL A 142 12.84 9.57 -9.23
CA VAL A 142 12.19 8.33 -8.81
C VAL A 142 12.00 7.39 -10.00
N VAL A 143 11.58 7.91 -11.16
CA VAL A 143 11.37 7.10 -12.36
C VAL A 143 12.68 6.46 -12.84
N THR A 144 13.78 7.23 -12.87
CA THR A 144 15.11 6.69 -13.21
C THR A 144 15.55 5.62 -12.23
N PHE A 145 15.38 5.84 -10.92
CA PHE A 145 15.69 4.82 -9.91
C PHE A 145 14.87 3.52 -10.09
N LEU A 146 13.57 3.63 -10.36
CA LEU A 146 12.69 2.48 -10.54
C LEU A 146 13.01 1.68 -11.82
N VAL A 147 13.38 2.36 -12.90
CA VAL A 147 13.73 1.72 -14.17
C VAL A 147 15.14 1.14 -14.13
N ASP A 148 16.14 1.93 -13.76
CA ASP A 148 17.55 1.56 -13.88
C ASP A 148 18.01 0.63 -12.76
N THR A 149 17.50 0.82 -11.53
CA THR A 149 17.95 0.05 -10.36
C THR A 149 17.01 -1.09 -10.00
N CYS A 150 15.70 -0.85 -10.07
CA CYS A 150 14.69 -1.82 -9.64
C CYS A 150 14.19 -2.72 -10.78
N GLU A 151 14.60 -2.45 -12.03
CA GLU A 151 14.20 -3.20 -13.24
C GLU A 151 12.68 -3.44 -13.31
N VAL A 152 11.89 -2.42 -12.92
CA VAL A 152 10.43 -2.52 -12.91
C VAL A 152 9.90 -2.64 -14.34
N GLY A 153 8.83 -3.41 -14.51
CA GLY A 153 8.14 -3.50 -15.80
C GLY A 153 7.78 -2.10 -16.32
N ILE A 154 8.15 -1.81 -17.56
CA ILE A 154 8.01 -0.46 -18.15
C ILE A 154 6.57 -0.19 -18.59
N ASN A 155 5.85 -1.25 -18.99
CA ASN A 155 4.50 -1.17 -19.55
C ASN A 155 3.43 -1.90 -18.72
N PRO A 156 3.33 -1.68 -17.39
CA PRO A 156 2.20 -2.16 -16.62
C PRO A 156 0.94 -1.42 -17.07
N LYS A 157 -0.20 -2.10 -17.02
CA LYS A 157 -1.51 -1.51 -17.34
C LYS A 157 -2.33 -1.38 -16.08
N ASP A 158 -2.85 -0.18 -15.86
CA ASP A 158 -3.77 0.10 -14.78
C ASP A 158 -5.19 -0.44 -15.08
N ARG A 159 -6.12 -0.40 -14.12
CA ARG A 159 -7.54 -0.78 -14.32
C ARG A 159 -8.21 -0.02 -15.47
N TRP A 160 -7.79 1.22 -15.71
CA TRP A 160 -8.28 2.04 -16.83
C TRP A 160 -7.53 1.80 -18.15
N GLY A 161 -6.60 0.83 -18.19
CA GLY A 161 -5.81 0.51 -19.39
C GLY A 161 -4.68 1.50 -19.68
N PHE A 162 -4.47 2.48 -18.80
CA PHE A 162 -3.37 3.43 -18.90
C PHE A 162 -2.03 2.78 -18.58
N THR A 163 -1.01 3.25 -19.29
CA THR A 163 0.40 2.94 -19.07
C THR A 163 1.07 4.13 -18.37
N PRO A 164 2.20 3.96 -17.68
CA PRO A 164 2.90 5.06 -17.02
C PRO A 164 3.24 6.22 -17.97
N LEU A 165 3.58 5.90 -19.23
CA LEU A 165 3.82 6.90 -20.27
C LEU A 165 2.56 7.70 -20.61
N ALA A 166 1.40 7.04 -20.70
CA ALA A 166 0.13 7.73 -20.97
C ALA A 166 -0.25 8.67 -19.82
N GLU A 167 0.02 8.28 -18.57
CA GLU A 167 -0.23 9.13 -17.40
C GLU A 167 0.69 10.36 -17.38
N ALA A 168 1.99 10.18 -17.71
CA ALA A 168 2.93 11.30 -17.84
C ALA A 168 2.49 12.31 -18.93
N GLU A 169 1.95 11.84 -20.06
CA GLU A 169 1.44 12.71 -21.12
C GLU A 169 0.16 13.44 -20.71
N ARG A 170 -0.74 12.75 -19.98
CA ARG A 170 -2.00 13.31 -19.47
C ARG A 170 -1.79 14.46 -18.49
N PHE A 171 -0.80 14.33 -17.60
CA PHE A 171 -0.42 15.39 -16.66
C PHE A 171 0.62 16.37 -17.21
N HIS A 172 1.01 16.22 -18.47
CA HIS A 172 1.95 17.09 -19.19
C HIS A 172 3.39 17.13 -18.63
N HIS A 173 3.86 16.01 -18.07
CA HIS A 173 5.25 15.86 -17.59
C HIS A 173 6.20 15.42 -18.72
N LEU A 174 6.59 16.39 -19.56
CA LEU A 174 7.47 16.16 -20.71
C LEU A 174 8.81 15.45 -20.39
N PRO A 175 9.55 15.81 -19.33
CA PRO A 175 10.84 15.17 -19.04
C PRO A 175 10.70 13.67 -18.76
N VAL A 176 9.69 13.29 -17.99
CA VAL A 176 9.40 11.89 -17.67
C VAL A 176 8.91 11.13 -18.90
N ALA A 177 8.02 11.73 -19.70
CA ALA A 177 7.53 11.11 -20.93
C ALA A 177 8.67 10.85 -21.94
N GLN A 178 9.62 11.78 -22.07
CA GLN A 178 10.81 11.59 -22.92
C GLN A 178 11.69 10.45 -22.42
N PHE A 179 11.95 10.39 -21.11
CA PHE A 179 12.72 9.31 -20.50
C PHE A 179 12.05 7.95 -20.72
N LEU A 180 10.75 7.82 -20.42
CA LEU A 180 10.00 6.58 -20.61
C LEU A 180 9.93 6.15 -22.09
N LYS A 181 9.83 7.10 -23.03
CA LYS A 181 9.92 6.80 -24.48
C LYS A 181 11.29 6.24 -24.86
N SER A 182 12.38 6.77 -24.29
CA SER A 182 13.74 6.29 -24.56
C SER A 182 13.96 4.85 -24.10
N VAL A 183 13.29 4.47 -23.01
CA VAL A 183 13.34 3.13 -22.40
C VAL A 183 12.42 2.13 -23.13
N GLY A 184 11.58 2.59 -24.06
CA GLY A 184 10.66 1.72 -24.83
C GLY A 184 9.24 1.64 -24.25
N GLY A 185 8.81 2.66 -23.51
CA GLY A 185 7.43 2.81 -23.04
C GLY A 185 6.43 2.87 -24.19
N GLN A 186 5.36 2.09 -24.10
CA GLN A 186 4.25 2.08 -25.06
C GLN A 186 3.12 3.00 -24.59
N ILE A 187 2.47 3.67 -25.53
CA ILE A 187 1.25 4.44 -25.29
C ILE A 187 0.09 3.49 -25.60
N SER A 188 -0.55 2.92 -24.57
CA SER A 188 -1.56 1.87 -24.75
C SER A 188 -3.01 2.35 -24.76
N ALA A 189 -3.30 3.56 -24.26
CA ALA A 189 -4.66 4.05 -24.11
C ALA A 189 -4.91 5.28 -24.99
N SER A 190 -5.74 5.09 -26.02
CA SER A 190 -6.42 6.20 -26.68
C SER A 190 -7.57 6.65 -25.76
N PRO A 191 -7.80 7.96 -25.56
CA PRO A 191 -8.85 8.50 -24.68
C PRO A 191 -10.30 8.19 -25.15
N ALA A 192 -10.49 7.35 -26.17
CA ALA A 192 -11.78 7.01 -26.75
C ALA A 192 -12.57 5.94 -25.96
N ASP A 193 -11.91 5.16 -25.09
CA ASP A 193 -12.53 4.00 -24.42
C ASP A 193 -12.94 4.26 -22.95
N LEU A 194 -12.94 5.52 -22.50
CA LEU A 194 -13.28 5.88 -21.12
C LEU A 194 -14.69 6.47 -20.99
N PRO A 195 -15.48 6.09 -19.97
CA PRO A 195 -16.67 6.84 -19.59
C PRO A 195 -16.22 8.22 -19.09
N GLN A 196 -16.51 9.26 -19.87
CA GLN A 196 -16.10 10.64 -19.65
C GLN A 196 -16.46 11.15 -18.25
N THR A 197 -15.45 11.52 -17.46
CA THR A 197 -15.59 12.41 -16.30
C THR A 197 -14.90 13.75 -16.54
N ASP A 198 -14.91 14.24 -17.79
CA ASP A 198 -14.39 15.55 -18.14
C ASP A 198 -15.51 16.60 -18.10
N LEU A 199 -15.71 17.23 -16.95
CA LEU A 199 -16.52 18.46 -16.84
C LEU A 199 -15.77 19.71 -17.35
N ARG A 200 -14.53 19.59 -17.85
CA ARG A 200 -13.64 20.74 -18.04
C ARG A 200 -13.16 21.01 -19.47
N THR A 201 -13.49 20.17 -20.45
CA THR A 201 -13.04 20.34 -21.85
C THR A 201 -14.15 20.82 -22.81
N LYS A 202 -15.13 21.59 -22.32
CA LYS A 202 -15.89 22.46 -23.24
C LYS A 202 -15.11 23.75 -23.43
N LYS A 203 -14.22 23.78 -24.43
CA LYS A 203 -13.69 25.02 -25.02
C LYS A 203 -14.89 25.94 -25.27
N MET A 204 -15.04 27.00 -24.49
CA MET A 204 -15.86 28.14 -24.90
C MET A 204 -15.14 28.83 -26.05
N SER A 205 -15.37 28.34 -27.27
CA SER A 205 -15.14 29.13 -28.47
C SER A 205 -16.30 30.14 -28.53
N ILE A 206 -16.08 31.34 -28.01
CA ILE A 206 -16.91 32.49 -28.37
C ILE A 206 -16.65 32.73 -29.86
N LYS A 207 -17.61 32.35 -30.70
CA LYS A 207 -17.68 32.84 -32.07
C LYS A 207 -18.57 34.07 -32.05
N GLU A 208 -17.92 35.21 -32.24
CA GLU A 208 -18.52 36.49 -32.50
C GLU A 208 -18.94 36.53 -33.98
N SER A 209 -20.23 36.74 -34.25
CA SER A 209 -20.72 37.17 -35.56
C SER A 209 -22.03 37.93 -35.40
N ALA A 210 -21.99 39.19 -35.81
CA ALA A 210 -23.03 40.22 -35.76
C ALA A 210 -24.21 39.97 -36.73
N HIS A 211 -25.38 40.52 -36.35
CA HIS A 211 -26.55 41.03 -37.13
C HIS A 211 -27.11 40.17 -38.31
N GLU A 212 -28.41 39.98 -38.53
CA GLU A 212 -29.56 40.92 -38.48
C GLU A 212 -30.92 40.16 -38.59
N ASP A 213 -32.00 40.87 -38.23
CA ASP A 213 -33.42 40.74 -38.63
C ASP A 213 -34.44 39.79 -37.95
N VAL A 214 -35.48 40.43 -37.42
CA VAL A 214 -36.75 39.93 -36.86
C VAL A 214 -37.85 40.10 -37.93
N PRO A 215 -38.90 39.24 -38.01
CA PRO A 215 -40.21 39.74 -37.57
C PRO A 215 -41.20 38.70 -36.95
N ALA A 216 -41.84 39.16 -35.87
CA ALA A 216 -43.25 39.09 -35.45
C ALA A 216 -44.20 37.86 -35.64
N SER A 217 -45.00 37.66 -34.58
CA SER A 217 -46.23 36.85 -34.39
C SER A 217 -46.00 35.35 -34.15
N VAL A 218 -46.59 34.66 -33.17
CA VAL A 218 -48.00 34.67 -32.73
C VAL A 218 -48.13 34.21 -31.26
N SER A 219 -49.12 34.75 -30.57
CA SER A 219 -49.61 34.43 -29.22
C SER A 219 -50.25 33.04 -29.08
N PHE A 220 -50.09 32.38 -27.93
CA PHE A 220 -51.17 31.58 -27.33
C PHE A 220 -51.07 31.50 -25.80
N SER A 221 -52.24 31.35 -25.18
CA SER A 221 -52.66 31.75 -23.85
C SER A 221 -52.46 30.72 -22.72
N ALA A 222 -52.29 31.28 -21.51
CA ALA A 222 -52.59 30.82 -20.15
C ALA A 222 -53.12 29.40 -19.89
N SER A 223 -52.54 28.75 -18.88
CA SER A 223 -53.30 28.06 -17.84
C SER A 223 -52.56 28.02 -16.51
N THR A 224 -53.34 28.36 -15.48
CA THR A 224 -53.13 28.50 -14.04
C THR A 224 -52.66 27.24 -13.31
N SER A 225 -51.81 27.39 -12.29
CA SER A 225 -52.02 26.75 -10.97
C SER A 225 -51.15 27.39 -9.89
N SER A 226 -51.84 27.86 -8.85
CA SER A 226 -51.39 28.47 -7.60
C SER A 226 -50.79 27.48 -6.59
N ALA A 227 -49.80 27.92 -5.80
CA ALA A 227 -49.57 27.65 -4.36
C ALA A 227 -48.12 28.07 -4.02
N SER A 228 -47.89 29.27 -3.47
CA SER A 228 -47.90 29.65 -2.04
C SER A 228 -46.60 29.37 -1.27
N THR A 229 -46.00 30.48 -0.78
CA THR A 229 -45.19 30.64 0.46
C THR A 229 -43.82 29.91 0.51
N SER A 230 -42.70 30.51 0.93
CA SER A 230 -42.41 31.76 1.65
C SER A 230 -40.88 32.02 1.62
N ALA A 231 -40.45 33.27 1.43
CA ALA A 231 -39.11 33.74 1.77
C ALA A 231 -39.08 34.28 3.22
N PRO A 232 -37.91 34.29 3.87
CA PRO A 232 -37.28 35.58 4.26
C PRO A 232 -35.75 35.55 4.00
N THR A 233 -35.14 36.51 3.28
CA THR A 233 -34.63 37.87 3.65
C THR A 233 -33.52 37.96 4.70
N ALA A 234 -32.48 38.71 4.28
CA ALA A 234 -31.44 39.47 5.02
C ALA A 234 -30.26 38.66 5.62
N ALA A 235 -28.99 38.82 5.22
CA ALA A 235 -28.11 39.99 5.03
C ALA A 235 -27.34 40.40 6.32
N LEU A 236 -26.02 40.63 6.14
CA LEU A 236 -25.05 41.35 7.00
C LEU A 236 -24.62 40.58 8.28
N ASP A 237 -23.38 40.57 8.77
CA ASP A 237 -22.13 41.24 8.45
C ASP A 237 -21.00 40.50 9.20
N ALA A 238 -19.75 40.60 8.73
CA ALA A 238 -18.57 40.30 9.55
C ALA A 238 -18.43 41.32 10.70
N PRO A 239 -17.71 41.01 11.81
CA PRO A 239 -16.31 41.44 11.81
C PRO A 239 -15.31 40.55 12.59
N THR A 240 -14.07 40.91 12.29
CA THR A 240 -12.72 40.63 12.80
C THR A 240 -12.45 40.56 14.31
N THR A 241 -11.39 39.79 14.63
CA THR A 241 -10.35 39.98 15.69
C THR A 241 -10.82 39.90 17.16
N SER A 242 -10.22 39.12 18.06
CA SER A 242 -8.80 39.16 18.45
C SER A 242 -8.44 37.98 19.37
N ALA A 243 -7.16 37.62 19.32
CA ALA A 243 -6.31 36.95 20.32
C ALA A 243 -6.85 36.68 21.74
N GLU A 244 -6.56 35.47 22.25
CA GLU A 244 -5.95 35.33 23.58
C GLU A 244 -5.15 34.03 23.73
N THR A 245 -3.89 34.21 24.12
CA THR A 245 -2.88 33.21 24.49
C THR A 245 -3.05 32.70 25.92
N SER A 246 -2.39 31.56 26.20
CA SER A 246 -1.99 31.00 27.52
C SER A 246 -2.90 29.87 28.03
N LYS A 247 -2.43 28.77 28.64
CA LYS A 247 -1.13 28.44 29.26
C LYS A 247 -1.15 26.95 29.64
N LYS A 248 0.03 26.32 29.65
CA LYS A 248 0.52 25.25 30.55
C LYS A 248 -0.20 23.88 30.56
N ALA A 249 0.55 22.85 30.15
CA ALA A 249 1.29 21.99 31.07
C ALA A 249 2.61 21.56 30.39
#